data_AF-A0A965C1H2-F1
#
_entry.id   AF-A0A965C1H2-F1
#
_cell.length_a   1.000
_cell.length_b   1.000
_cell.length_c   1.000
_cell.angle_alpha   90.00
_cell.angle_beta   90.00
_cell.angle_gamma   90.00
#
_symmetry.space_group_name_H-M   'P 1'
#
loop_
_entity.id
_entity.type
_entity.pdbx_description
1 polymer ?
#
loop_
_entity_poly.entity_id
_entity_poly.type
_entity_poly.pdbx_seq_one_letter_code
_entity_poly.pdbx_strand_id
1 'polypeptide(L)' 'MDRAEWRSLRDELALEGAVRRFLAGHAARRVVAAACSSRAELFGLAPPDAVPGGELRFRNPAHPAAKSSALAPAITSTS' A
#
# COMPACT_ATOMS: atom_id res chain seq x y z
N MET A 1 10.71 -5.93 12.51
CA MET A 1 11.02 -5.39 11.20
C MET A 1 11.85 -4.13 11.34
N ASP A 2 13.07 -4.15 10.79
CA ASP A 2 13.94 -2.99 10.73
C ASP A 2 13.80 -2.22 9.40
N ARG A 3 14.57 -1.14 9.22
CA ARG A 3 14.50 -0.29 8.01
C ARG A 3 14.97 -1.02 6.74
N ALA A 4 15.98 -1.87 6.85
CA ALA A 4 16.52 -2.60 5.71
C ALA A 4 15.54 -3.69 5.25
N GLU A 5 14.96 -4.42 6.21
CA GLU A 5 13.92 -5.42 5.95
C GLU A 5 12.68 -4.80 5.29
N TRP A 6 12.18 -3.68 5.82
CA TRP A 6 11.07 -2.95 5.19
C TRP A 6 11.38 -2.51 3.76
N ARG A 7 12.59 -1.97 3.55
CA ARG A 7 13.06 -1.54 2.23
C ARG A 7 13.10 -2.71 1.26
N SER A 8 13.68 -3.85 1.63
CA SER A 8 13.70 -5.05 0.81
C SER A 8 12.29 -5.52 0.45
N LEU A 9 11.37 -5.56 1.43
CA LEU A 9 9.98 -5.97 1.18
C LEU A 9 9.24 -5.05 0.19
N ARG A 10 9.54 -3.75 0.20
CA ARG A 10 9.01 -2.79 -0.76
C ARG A 10 9.67 -2.94 -2.13
N ASP A 11 11.00 -2.90 -2.17
CA ASP A 11 11.76 -2.79 -3.41
C ASP A 11 11.69 -4.10 -4.23
N GLU A 12 11.53 -5.25 -3.58
CA GLU A 12 11.30 -6.56 -4.21
C GLU A 12 9.82 -6.81 -4.56
N LEU A 13 8.93 -5.82 -4.35
CA LEU A 13 7.48 -5.93 -4.56
C LEU A 13 6.82 -7.06 -3.74
N ALA A 14 7.47 -7.53 -2.67
CA ALA A 14 6.95 -8.57 -1.79
C ALA A 14 5.67 -8.10 -1.08
N LEU A 15 5.63 -6.82 -0.65
CA LEU A 15 4.42 -6.19 -0.10
C LEU A 15 3.29 -6.17 -1.12
N GLU A 16 3.56 -5.75 -2.36
CA GLU A 16 2.56 -5.70 -3.42
C GLU A 16 1.99 -7.10 -3.68
N GLY A 17 2.85 -8.11 -3.82
CA GLY A 17 2.44 -9.50 -4.02
C GLY A 17 1.56 -10.02 -2.87
N ALA A 18 1.94 -9.74 -1.62
CA ALA A 18 1.17 -10.13 -0.45
C ALA A 18 -0.21 -9.44 -0.41
N VAL A 19 -0.25 -8.13 -0.63
CA VAL A 19 -1.49 -7.35 -0.64
C VAL A 19 -2.41 -7.79 -1.78
N ARG A 20 -1.88 -8.01 -2.99
CA ARG A 20 -2.68 -8.51 -4.12
C ARG A 20 -3.28 -9.88 -3.85
N ARG A 21 -2.52 -10.80 -3.24
CA ARG A 21 -3.05 -12.12 -2.82
C ARG A 21 -4.16 -11.97 -1.78
N PHE A 22 -3.99 -11.11 -0.79
CA PHE A 22 -5.03 -10.82 0.20
C PHE A 22 -6.29 -10.23 -0.44
N LEU A 23 -6.15 -9.20 -1.29
CA LEU A 23 -7.27 -8.52 -1.95
C LEU A 23 -8.05 -9.42 -2.92
N ALA A 24 -7.41 -10.46 -3.47
CA ALA A 24 -8.06 -11.49 -4.28
C ALA A 24 -8.88 -12.51 -3.45
N GLY A 25 -8.62 -12.59 -2.14
CA GLY A 25 -9.29 -13.53 -1.24
C GLY A 25 -10.69 -13.08 -0.80
N HIS A 26 -11.53 -14.04 -0.39
CA HIS A 26 -12.89 -13.75 0.06
C HIS A 26 -12.94 -12.84 1.30
N ALA A 27 -11.92 -12.91 2.17
CA ALA A 27 -11.81 -12.07 3.35
C ALA A 27 -11.74 -10.56 3.01
N ALA A 28 -11.22 -10.21 1.83
CA ALA A 28 -11.09 -8.82 1.38
C ALA A 28 -12.30 -8.29 0.62
N ARG A 29 -13.42 -9.03 0.56
CA ARG A 29 -14.61 -8.65 -0.23
C ARG A 29 -15.19 -7.28 0.15
N ARG A 30 -15.03 -6.83 1.39
CA ARG A 30 -15.50 -5.52 1.90
C ARG A 30 -14.37 -4.49 2.00
N VAL A 31 -13.16 -4.83 1.58
CA VAL A 31 -11.99 -3.97 1.66
C VAL A 31 -11.86 -3.21 0.33
N VAL A 32 -11.88 -1.88 0.39
CA VAL A 32 -11.74 -1.00 -0.79
C VAL A 32 -10.29 -0.90 -1.23
N ALA A 33 -9.37 -0.84 -0.27
CA ALA A 33 -7.93 -0.74 -0.49
C ALA A 33 -7.18 -1.18 0.77
N ALA A 34 -5.89 -1.45 0.61
CA ALA A 34 -4.96 -1.67 1.72
C ALA A 34 -3.81 -0.67 1.61
N ALA A 35 -3.35 -0.18 2.77
CA ALA A 35 -2.17 0.66 2.87
C ALA A 35 -1.08 -0.05 3.67
N CYS A 36 0.18 0.14 3.26
CA CYS A 36 1.35 -0.37 3.96
C CYS A 36 2.30 0.79 4.23
N SER A 37 2.66 0.98 5.50
CA SER A 37 3.54 2.03 5.99
C SER A 37 4.42 1.48 7.11
N SER A 38 5.66 1.95 7.20
CA SER A 38 6.50 1.75 8.38
C SER A 38 6.51 3.00 9.25
N ARG A 39 7.29 2.96 10.34
CA ARG A 39 7.54 4.12 11.19
C ARG A 39 8.32 5.22 10.46
N ALA A 40 9.12 4.86 9.45
CA ALA A 40 9.89 5.83 8.67
C ALA A 40 8.97 6.76 7.88
N GLU A 41 7.99 6.17 7.20
CA GLU A 41 6.89 6.86 6.55
C GLU A 41 6.08 7.75 7.49
N LEU A 42 5.67 7.23 8.66
CA LEU A 42 4.87 7.99 9.64
C LEU A 42 5.60 9.22 10.20
N PHE A 43 6.93 9.18 10.28
CA PHE A 43 7.75 10.31 10.70
C PHE A 43 8.29 11.14 9.53
N GLY A 44 7.87 10.87 8.30
CA GLY A 44 8.27 11.65 7.12
C GLY A 44 9.77 11.60 6.83
N LEU A 45 10.42 10.45 7.09
CA LEU A 45 11.82 10.26 6.70
C LEU A 45 11.96 10.42 5.18
N ALA A 46 13.15 10.80 4.73
CA ALA A 46 13.43 10.91 3.30
C ALA A 46 13.68 9.53 2.65
N PRO A 47 13.56 9.42 1.32
CA PRO A 47 14.12 8.29 0.59
C PRO A 47 15.62 8.11 0.91
N PRO A 48 16.14 6.86 0.95
CA PRO A 48 15.47 5.61 0.58
C PRO A 48 14.70 4.92 1.72
N ASP A 49 14.67 5.52 2.93
CA ASP A 49 14.03 4.89 4.10
C ASP A 49 12.50 4.92 4.06
N ALA A 50 11.91 5.91 3.39
CA ALA A 50 10.47 6.03 3.23
C ALA A 50 10.04 6.20 1.77
N VAL A 51 8.78 5.88 1.48
CA VAL A 51 8.14 6.12 0.19
C VAL A 51 7.78 7.60 0.02
N PRO A 52 8.04 8.21 -1.14
CA PRO A 52 7.49 9.53 -1.47
C PRO A 52 5.97 9.56 -1.29
N GLY A 53 5.45 10.48 -0.49
CA GLY A 53 4.00 10.57 -0.21
C GLY A 53 3.52 9.70 0.97
N GLY A 54 4.42 8.98 1.64
CA GLY A 54 4.20 8.44 2.98
C GLY A 54 3.58 7.05 3.06
N GLU A 55 2.87 6.51 2.07
CA GLU A 55 2.42 5.10 2.17
C GLU A 55 2.18 4.45 0.82
N LEU A 56 2.36 3.13 0.79
CA LEU A 56 1.99 2.30 -0.36
C LEU A 56 0.52 1.94 -0.25
N ARG A 57 -0.29 2.39 -1.21
CA ARG A 57 -1.74 2.17 -1.26
C ARG A 57 -2.07 1.30 -2.46
N PHE A 58 -2.81 0.24 -2.20
CA PHE A 58 -3.22 -0.74 -3.20
C PHE A 58 -4.74 -0.80 -3.25
N ARG A 59 -5.33 -0.30 -4.33
CA ARG A 59 -6.78 -0.39 -4.57
C ARG A 59 -7.22 -1.84 -4.82
N ASN A 60 -8.39 -2.23 -4.31
CA ASN A 60 -9.00 -3.52 -4.60
C ASN A 60 -9.78 -3.47 -5.92
N PRO A 61 -9.33 -4.13 -7.01
CA PRO A 61 -10.02 -4.06 -8.29
C PRO A 61 -11.41 -4.71 -8.28
N ALA A 62 -11.68 -5.62 -7.33
CA ALA A 62 -12.96 -6.31 -7.19
C ALA A 62 -14.02 -5.49 -6.44
N HIS A 63 -13.62 -4.44 -5.70
CA HIS A 63 -14.56 -3.62 -4.93
C HIS A 63 -15.09 -2.46 -5.77
N PRO A 64 -16.43 -2.29 -5.94
CA PRO A 64 -16.99 -1.22 -6.78
C PRO A 64 -16.53 0.19 -6.39
N ALA A 65 -16.50 0.49 -5.08
CA ALA A 65 -16.06 1.79 -4.58
C ALA A 65 -14.58 2.12 -4.91
N ALA A 66 -13.74 1.12 -5.18
CA ALA A 66 -12.33 1.37 -5.53
C ALA A 66 -12.16 2.02 -6.91
N LYS A 67 -13.24 2.11 -7.70
CA LYS A 67 -13.31 2.82 -8.99
C LYS A 67 -13.82 4.25 -8.84
N SER A 68 -14.26 4.65 -7.65
CA SER A 68 -14.74 6.00 -7.39
C SER A 68 -13.59 6.99 -7.45
N SER A 69 -13.68 7.98 -8.33
CA SER A 69 -12.69 9.07 -8.43
C SER A 69 -12.59 9.88 -7.16
N ALA A 70 -13.70 10.03 -6.41
CA ALA A 70 -13.72 10.73 -5.12
C ALA A 70 -12.83 10.06 -4.05
N LEU A 71 -12.55 8.76 -4.19
CA LEU A 71 -11.68 8.03 -3.27
C LEU A 71 -10.22 7.94 -3.74
N ALA A 72 -9.90 8.36 -4.97
CA ALA A 72 -8.56 8.22 -5.53
C ALA A 72 -7.45 8.75 -4.60
N PRO A 73 -7.56 9.95 -3.97
CA PRO A 73 -6.52 10.46 -3.08
C PRO A 73 -6.22 9.54 -1.87
N ALA A 74 -7.18 8.71 -1.45
CA ALA A 74 -7.06 7.85 -0.28
C ALA A 74 -6.64 6.41 -0.62
N ILE A 75 -6.75 5.97 -1.88
CA ILE A 75 -6.59 4.55 -2.24
C ILE A 75 -5.54 4.27 -3.32
N THR A 76 -4.98 5.31 -3.94
CA THR A 76 -3.88 5.18 -4.89
C THR A 76 -2.61 5.79 -4.34
N SER A 77 -1.49 5.09 -4.47
CA SER A 77 -0.18 5.73 -4.31
C SER A 77 0.04 6.68 -5.47
N THR A 78 0.58 7.86 -5.15
CA THR A 78 1.23 8.72 -6.12
C THR A 78 2.56 8.09 -6.47
N SER A 79 2.67 7.52 -7.67
CA SER A 79 3.96 7.19 -8.27
C SER A 79 4.68 8.44 -8.72
#